data_AF-A0A1Z9TW26-F1
#
_entry.id   AF-A0A1Z9TW26-F1
#
_cell.length_a   1.000
_cell.length_b   1.000
_cell.length_c   1.000
_cell.angle_alpha   90.00
_cell.angle_beta   90.00
_cell.angle_gamma   90.00
#
_symmetry.space_group_name_H-M   'P 1'
#
loop_
_entity.id
_entity.type
_entity.pdbx_description
1 polymer ?
#
loop_
_entity_poly.entity_id
_entity_poly.type
_entity_poly.pdbx_seq_one_letter_code
_entity_poly.pdbx_strand_id
1 'polypeptide(L)'
;MWRSFFKDKKWFYWSYGGGFFILLLLVSQTYLDVLFNSWYKDFYDILQTAEKRNISEFWESIKVFLYIALPYVTLFAFTNWFTRLWAFRWREAITFSYMPYWRATEAKVEGSSQRIQEDCMAFAKIVESIGLQVVKAIMTLIAFIPILWALSSNVTVSFLNNVSGSLVWVALVLSIGGILISWFVGIKLPGLEYNNQKVEAAFRKELVYGEDDRKNYVQAPTILQLF
;
A
#
# COMPACT_ATOMS: atom_id res chain seq x y z
N MET A 1 -22.32 5.71 1.35
CA MET A 1 -21.06 5.50 0.61
C MET A 1 -20.99 4.13 -0.07
N TRP A 2 -20.80 3.01 0.64
CA TRP A 2 -20.67 1.68 0.01
C TRP A 2 -21.88 1.23 -0.83
N ARG A 3 -23.10 1.44 -0.33
CA ARG A 3 -24.33 1.06 -1.04
C ARG A 3 -24.47 1.76 -2.40
N SER A 4 -23.97 2.99 -2.53
CA SER A 4 -24.10 3.83 -3.72
C SER A 4 -23.36 3.27 -4.94
N PHE A 5 -22.30 2.48 -4.73
CA PHE A 5 -21.51 1.90 -5.82
C PHE A 5 -21.79 0.41 -6.04
N PHE A 6 -22.00 -0.36 -4.96
CA PHE A 6 -22.19 -1.81 -5.06
C PHE A 6 -23.66 -2.26 -5.20
N LYS A 7 -24.65 -1.38 -4.94
CA LYS A 7 -26.07 -1.72 -5.07
C LYS A 7 -26.79 -1.03 -6.24
N ASP A 8 -26.17 0.00 -6.84
CA ASP A 8 -26.76 0.70 -7.97
C ASP A 8 -26.55 -0.10 -9.26
N LYS A 9 -27.64 -0.34 -10.01
CA LYS A 9 -27.61 -1.07 -11.29
C LYS A 9 -26.70 -0.38 -12.32
N LYS A 10 -26.59 0.95 -12.28
CA LYS A 10 -25.71 1.71 -13.19
C LYS A 10 -24.23 1.32 -13.01
N TRP A 11 -23.82 1.04 -11.78
CA TRP A 11 -22.43 0.79 -11.42
C TRP A 11 -22.09 -0.69 -11.26
N PHE A 12 -23.03 -1.60 -11.51
CA PHE A 12 -22.85 -3.04 -11.29
C PHE A 12 -21.63 -3.63 -12.00
N TYR A 13 -21.46 -3.33 -13.30
CA TYR A 13 -20.31 -3.84 -14.07
C TYR A 13 -18.97 -3.26 -13.59
N TRP A 14 -18.94 -1.99 -13.20
CA TRP A 14 -17.74 -1.35 -12.68
C TRP A 14 -17.39 -1.87 -11.28
N SER A 15 -18.38 -2.02 -10.41
CA SER A 15 -18.16 -2.47 -9.03
C SER A 15 -17.70 -3.93 -8.98
N TYR A 16 -18.52 -4.87 -9.45
CA TYR A 16 -18.20 -6.30 -9.38
C TYR A 16 -17.27 -6.76 -10.50
N GLY A 17 -17.53 -6.34 -11.75
CA GLY A 17 -16.69 -6.71 -12.89
C GLY A 17 -15.30 -6.07 -12.80
N GLY A 18 -15.23 -4.77 -12.49
CA GLY A 18 -13.97 -4.09 -12.25
C GLY A 18 -13.21 -4.64 -11.04
N GLY A 19 -13.91 -4.91 -9.93
CA GLY A 19 -13.32 -5.54 -8.75
C GLY A 19 -12.75 -6.93 -9.05
N PHE A 20 -13.52 -7.78 -9.73
CA PHE A 20 -13.07 -9.11 -10.16
C PHE A 20 -11.87 -9.04 -11.11
N PHE A 21 -11.88 -8.08 -12.04
CA PHE A 21 -10.76 -7.88 -12.95
C PHE A 21 -9.49 -7.45 -12.20
N ILE A 22 -9.61 -6.54 -11.22
CA ILE A 22 -8.49 -6.19 -10.32
C ILE A 22 -7.97 -7.43 -9.59
N LEU A 23 -8.85 -8.30 -9.08
CA LEU A 23 -8.43 -9.54 -8.45
C LEU A 23 -7.62 -10.43 -9.40
N LEU A 24 -8.07 -10.60 -10.66
CA LEU A 24 -7.34 -11.36 -11.67
C LEU A 24 -5.97 -10.75 -11.98
N LEU A 25 -5.87 -9.42 -12.06
CA LEU A 25 -4.62 -8.71 -12.27
C LEU A 25 -3.66 -8.95 -11.09
N LEU A 26 -4.15 -8.87 -9.85
CA LEU A 26 -3.34 -9.13 -8.65
C LEU A 26 -2.86 -10.58 -8.58
N VAL A 27 -3.72 -11.57 -8.89
CA VAL A 27 -3.32 -12.99 -8.98
C VAL A 27 -2.22 -13.17 -10.01
N SER A 28 -2.37 -12.54 -11.17
CA SER A 28 -1.39 -12.61 -12.25
C SER A 28 -0.05 -11.99 -11.84
N GLN A 29 -0.07 -10.88 -11.10
CA GLN A 29 1.15 -10.28 -10.53
C GLN A 29 1.82 -11.21 -9.52
N THR A 30 1.06 -11.77 -8.59
CA THR A 30 1.60 -12.70 -7.59
C THR A 30 2.18 -13.95 -8.23
N TYR A 31 1.58 -14.44 -9.31
CA TYR A 31 2.15 -15.55 -10.09
C TYR A 31 3.50 -15.17 -10.72
N LEU A 32 3.63 -13.98 -11.29
CA LEU A 32 4.91 -13.48 -11.79
C LEU A 32 5.95 -13.29 -10.67
N ASP A 33 5.54 -12.87 -9.47
CA ASP A 33 6.43 -12.79 -8.30
C ASP A 33 7.00 -14.17 -7.94
N VAL A 34 6.19 -15.23 -8.03
CA VAL A 34 6.65 -16.62 -7.83
C VAL A 34 7.62 -17.06 -8.92
N LEU A 35 7.35 -16.72 -10.18
CA LEU A 35 8.26 -17.02 -11.30
C LEU A 35 9.60 -16.30 -11.13
N PHE A 36 9.60 -15.04 -10.70
CA PHE A 36 10.83 -14.33 -10.33
C PHE A 36 11.57 -15.04 -9.20
N ASN A 37 10.86 -15.49 -8.17
CA ASN A 37 11.49 -16.21 -7.06
C ASN A 37 12.19 -17.50 -7.53
N SER A 38 11.52 -18.28 -8.39
CA SER A 38 12.13 -19.47 -9.01
C SER A 38 13.34 -19.10 -9.87
N TRP A 39 13.21 -18.08 -10.70
CA TRP A 39 14.31 -17.59 -11.53
C TRP A 39 15.51 -17.13 -10.70
N TYR A 40 15.28 -16.42 -9.59
CA TYR A 40 16.36 -16.02 -8.69
C TYR A 40 17.13 -17.23 -8.16
N LYS A 41 16.43 -18.28 -7.72
CA LYS A 41 17.07 -19.52 -7.28
C LYS A 41 17.96 -20.10 -8.38
N ASP A 42 17.40 -20.32 -9.57
CA ASP A 42 18.13 -20.93 -10.68
C ASP A 42 19.33 -20.08 -11.13
N PHE A 43 19.17 -18.75 -11.15
CA PHE A 43 20.23 -17.81 -11.47
C PHE A 43 21.37 -17.84 -10.44
N TYR A 44 21.07 -17.86 -9.15
CA TYR A 44 22.09 -17.99 -8.11
C TYR A 44 22.77 -19.36 -8.14
N ASP A 45 22.06 -20.43 -8.46
CA ASP A 45 22.65 -21.76 -8.64
C ASP A 45 23.66 -21.78 -9.80
N ILE A 46 23.37 -21.07 -10.90
CA ILE A 46 24.32 -20.88 -12.02
C ILE A 46 25.58 -20.15 -11.52
N LEU A 47 25.42 -19.07 -10.77
CA LEU A 47 26.55 -18.29 -10.24
C LEU A 47 27.39 -19.08 -9.24
N GLN A 48 26.76 -19.86 -8.35
CA GLN A 48 27.47 -20.68 -7.36
C GLN A 48 28.25 -21.82 -7.99
N THR A 49 27.77 -22.35 -9.13
CA THR A 49 28.42 -23.46 -9.85
C THR A 49 29.06 -23.01 -11.16
N ALA A 50 29.44 -21.73 -11.25
CA ALA A 50 29.95 -21.10 -12.46
C ALA A 50 31.20 -21.82 -13.03
N GLU A 51 32.07 -22.35 -12.16
CA GLU A 51 33.27 -23.10 -12.57
C GLU A 51 32.96 -24.36 -13.39
N LYS A 52 31.73 -24.90 -13.27
CA LYS A 52 31.27 -26.12 -13.94
C LYS A 52 30.26 -25.86 -15.05
N ARG A 53 29.92 -24.59 -15.33
CA ARG A 53 28.85 -24.20 -16.26
C ARG A 53 29.37 -23.35 -17.40
N ASN A 54 28.60 -23.32 -18.49
CA ASN A 54 28.95 -22.52 -19.65
C ASN A 54 28.34 -21.11 -19.54
N ILE A 55 29.04 -20.09 -20.05
CA ILE A 55 28.55 -18.71 -20.09
C ILE A 55 27.25 -18.56 -20.89
N SER A 56 26.95 -19.50 -21.80
CA SER A 56 25.68 -19.54 -22.51
C SER A 56 24.47 -19.66 -21.57
N GLU A 57 24.58 -20.45 -20.49
CA GLU A 57 23.50 -20.64 -19.51
C GLU A 57 23.15 -19.33 -18.78
N PHE A 58 24.16 -18.50 -18.52
CA PHE A 58 23.95 -17.16 -17.97
C PHE A 58 23.09 -16.30 -18.91
N TRP A 59 23.44 -16.25 -20.19
CA TRP A 59 22.70 -15.46 -21.18
C TRP A 59 21.29 -16.00 -21.42
N GLU A 60 21.08 -17.32 -21.36
CA GLU A 60 19.75 -17.92 -21.39
C GLU A 60 18.92 -17.51 -20.19
N SER A 61 19.50 -17.52 -18.99
CA SER A 61 18.84 -17.06 -17.78
C SER A 61 18.43 -15.57 -17.88
N ILE A 62 19.28 -14.71 -18.44
CA ILE A 62 18.94 -13.30 -18.71
C ILE A 62 17.78 -13.17 -19.71
N LYS A 63 17.69 -14.02 -20.73
CA LYS A 63 16.55 -14.03 -21.66
C LYS A 63 15.27 -14.42 -20.92
N VAL A 64 15.30 -15.47 -20.10
CA VAL A 64 14.14 -15.89 -19.29
C VAL A 64 13.70 -14.76 -18.35
N PHE A 65 14.65 -14.06 -17.73
CA PHE A 65 14.36 -12.88 -16.92
C PHE A 65 13.58 -11.82 -17.70
N LEU A 66 14.02 -11.48 -18.92
CA LEU A 66 13.33 -10.51 -19.77
C LEU A 66 11.91 -10.95 -20.13
N TYR A 67 11.70 -12.24 -20.39
CA TYR A 67 10.36 -12.80 -20.66
C TYR A 67 9.41 -12.71 -19.46
N ILE A 68 9.93 -12.70 -18.22
CA ILE A 68 9.12 -12.51 -17.02
C ILE A 68 8.95 -11.01 -16.71
N ALA A 69 10.02 -10.22 -16.86
CA ALA A 69 10.05 -8.82 -16.50
C ALA A 69 9.19 -7.92 -17.38
N LEU A 70 9.17 -8.14 -18.70
CA LEU A 70 8.38 -7.32 -19.61
C LEU A 70 6.87 -7.43 -19.33
N PRO A 71 6.27 -8.64 -19.21
CA PRO A 71 4.90 -8.79 -18.75
C PRO A 71 4.66 -8.21 -17.36
N TYR A 72 5.59 -8.41 -16.42
CA TYR A 72 5.44 -7.89 -15.06
C TYR A 72 5.32 -6.37 -15.01
N VAL A 73 6.23 -5.65 -15.66
CA VAL A 73 6.19 -4.17 -15.69
C VAL A 73 4.93 -3.68 -16.39
N THR A 74 4.55 -4.31 -17.50
CA THR A 74 3.33 -3.96 -18.25
C THR A 74 2.08 -4.18 -17.40
N LEU A 75 1.97 -5.34 -16.77
CA LEU A 75 0.86 -5.71 -15.89
C LEU A 75 0.80 -4.79 -14.67
N PHE A 76 1.95 -4.44 -14.09
CA PHE A 76 2.05 -3.51 -12.97
C PHE A 76 1.54 -2.11 -13.35
N ALA A 77 2.01 -1.55 -14.46
CA ALA A 77 1.55 -0.25 -14.95
C ALA A 77 0.04 -0.26 -15.24
N PHE A 78 -0.44 -1.30 -15.93
CA PHE A 78 -1.85 -1.44 -16.27
C PHE A 78 -2.74 -1.60 -15.04
N THR A 79 -2.33 -2.40 -14.05
CA THR A 79 -3.09 -2.60 -12.80
C THR A 79 -3.21 -1.29 -12.01
N ASN A 80 -2.13 -0.52 -11.91
CA ASN A 80 -2.15 0.79 -11.26
C ASN A 80 -3.07 1.77 -11.98
N TRP A 81 -3.02 1.81 -13.32
CA TRP A 81 -3.90 2.64 -14.11
C TRP A 81 -5.37 2.23 -13.94
N PHE A 82 -5.68 0.95 -14.07
CA PHE A 82 -7.05 0.44 -13.98
C PHE A 82 -7.65 0.65 -12.59
N THR A 83 -6.87 0.45 -11.52
CA THR A 83 -7.38 0.65 -10.17
C THR A 83 -7.70 2.12 -9.90
N ARG A 84 -6.85 3.05 -10.36
CA ARG A 84 -7.13 4.49 -10.28
C ARG A 84 -8.41 4.86 -11.03
N LEU A 85 -8.64 4.26 -12.20
CA LEU A 85 -9.87 4.46 -12.96
C LEU A 85 -11.09 3.90 -12.22
N TRP A 86 -10.95 2.73 -11.59
CA TRP A 86 -12.00 2.12 -10.78
C TRP A 86 -12.38 2.99 -9.56
N ALA A 87 -11.38 3.51 -8.85
CA ALA A 87 -11.61 4.43 -7.73
C ALA A 87 -12.21 5.77 -8.18
N PHE A 88 -11.86 6.26 -9.37
CA PHE A 88 -12.50 7.43 -9.95
C PHE A 88 -14.00 7.19 -10.19
N ARG A 89 -14.40 6.03 -10.74
CA ARG A 89 -15.82 5.67 -10.90
C ARG A 89 -16.52 5.51 -9.57
N TRP A 90 -15.84 4.97 -8.56
CA TRP A 90 -16.41 4.91 -7.23
C TRP A 90 -16.66 6.30 -6.64
N ARG A 91 -15.69 7.21 -6.77
CA ARG A 91 -15.86 8.62 -6.36
C ARG A 91 -17.03 9.28 -7.07
N GLU A 92 -17.19 9.04 -8.37
CA GLU A 92 -18.31 9.54 -9.17
C GLU A 92 -19.65 9.06 -8.57
N ALA A 93 -19.78 7.76 -8.33
CA ALA A 93 -20.99 7.16 -7.77
C ALA A 93 -21.33 7.71 -6.37
N ILE A 94 -20.33 7.88 -5.50
CA ILE A 94 -20.53 8.45 -4.17
C ILE A 94 -20.99 9.90 -4.29
N THR A 95 -20.28 10.73 -5.04
CA THR A 95 -20.59 12.16 -5.20
C THR A 95 -22.03 12.37 -5.67
N PHE A 96 -22.43 11.70 -6.75
CA PHE A 96 -23.79 11.83 -7.28
C PHE A 96 -24.86 11.26 -6.34
N SER A 97 -24.53 10.23 -5.56
CA SER A 97 -25.44 9.70 -4.55
C SER A 97 -25.67 10.68 -3.40
N TYR A 98 -24.74 11.57 -3.08
CA TYR A 98 -24.90 12.56 -2.01
C TYR A 98 -25.62 13.85 -2.45
N MET A 99 -25.61 14.19 -3.74
CA MET A 99 -26.24 15.42 -4.26
C MET A 99 -27.73 15.57 -3.93
N PRO A 100 -28.59 14.52 -3.97
CA PRO A 100 -29.99 14.65 -3.59
C PRO A 100 -30.17 14.95 -2.10
N TYR A 101 -29.39 14.29 -1.23
CA TYR A 101 -29.46 14.51 0.22
C TYR A 101 -28.97 15.91 0.61
N TRP A 102 -27.89 16.38 -0.02
CA TRP A 102 -27.39 17.73 0.19
C TRP A 102 -28.42 18.79 -0.22
N ARG A 103 -29.12 18.59 -1.36
CA ARG A 103 -30.18 19.49 -1.82
C ARG A 103 -31.43 19.48 -0.93
N ALA A 104 -31.74 18.36 -0.28
CA ALA A 104 -32.92 18.21 0.57
C ALA A 104 -32.70 18.68 2.02
N THR A 105 -31.46 18.99 2.41
CA THR A 105 -31.11 19.35 3.79
C THR A 105 -31.25 20.86 4.00
N GLU A 106 -32.08 21.27 4.94
CA GLU A 106 -32.26 22.68 5.32
C GLU A 106 -31.15 23.21 6.25
N ALA A 107 -30.38 22.32 6.88
CA ALA A 107 -29.30 22.68 7.77
C ALA A 107 -28.10 23.29 7.00
N LYS A 108 -27.71 24.51 7.37
CA LYS A 108 -26.43 25.10 6.92
C LYS A 108 -25.27 24.39 7.60
N VAL A 109 -24.73 23.39 6.91
CA VAL A 109 -23.50 22.71 7.31
C VAL A 109 -22.31 23.48 6.73
N GLU A 110 -21.47 24.03 7.59
CA GLU A 110 -20.25 24.74 7.18
C GLU A 110 -19.33 23.80 6.37
N GLY A 111 -18.86 24.30 5.23
CA GLY A 111 -17.96 23.55 4.35
C GLY A 111 -18.57 22.29 3.72
N SER A 112 -19.91 22.17 3.64
CA SER A 112 -20.56 20.96 3.10
C SER A 112 -20.14 20.62 1.67
N SER A 113 -19.93 21.63 0.82
CA SER A 113 -19.44 21.46 -0.56
C SER A 113 -18.01 20.90 -0.59
N GLN A 114 -17.14 21.43 0.28
CA GLN A 114 -15.77 20.97 0.42
C GLN A 114 -15.73 19.52 0.93
N ARG A 115 -16.50 19.18 1.96
CA ARG A 115 -16.60 17.81 2.49
C ARG A 115 -17.09 16.82 1.44
N ILE A 116 -18.12 17.17 0.67
CA ILE A 116 -18.60 16.29 -0.42
C ILE A 116 -17.49 16.06 -1.46
N GLN A 117 -16.65 17.04 -1.75
CA GLN A 117 -15.58 16.89 -2.73
C GLN A 117 -14.35 16.15 -2.19
N GLU A 118 -13.85 16.56 -1.02
CA GLU A 118 -12.61 16.10 -0.40
C GLU A 118 -12.80 14.76 0.29
N ASP A 119 -13.82 14.61 1.14
CA ASP A 119 -14.03 13.38 1.90
C ASP A 119 -14.39 12.22 0.96
N CYS A 120 -15.19 12.46 -0.09
CA CYS A 120 -15.50 11.43 -1.07
C CYS A 120 -14.25 11.00 -1.86
N MET A 121 -13.33 11.92 -2.14
CA MET A 121 -12.06 11.58 -2.77
C MET A 121 -11.16 10.79 -1.81
N ALA A 122 -11.00 11.27 -0.58
CA ALA A 122 -10.19 10.64 0.44
C ALA A 122 -10.68 9.21 0.73
N PHE A 123 -11.99 9.05 0.91
CA PHE A 123 -12.61 7.75 1.14
C PHE A 123 -12.33 6.77 -0.01
N ALA A 124 -12.57 7.17 -1.27
CA ALA A 124 -12.33 6.29 -2.41
C ALA A 124 -10.86 5.85 -2.49
N LYS A 125 -9.91 6.79 -2.31
CA LYS A 125 -8.46 6.50 -2.33
C LYS A 125 -8.03 5.58 -1.18
N ILE A 126 -8.51 5.83 0.04
CA ILE A 126 -8.14 5.04 1.22
C ILE A 126 -8.65 3.61 1.05
N VAL A 127 -9.91 3.43 0.67
CA VAL A 127 -10.50 2.10 0.53
C VAL A 127 -9.89 1.33 -0.62
N GLU A 128 -9.62 1.98 -1.75
CA GLU A 128 -8.85 1.41 -2.86
C GLU A 128 -7.47 0.94 -2.40
N SER A 129 -6.69 1.84 -1.80
CA SER A 129 -5.31 1.57 -1.39
C SER A 129 -5.21 0.45 -0.37
N ILE A 130 -6.00 0.52 0.71
CA ILE A 130 -5.99 -0.49 1.77
C ILE A 130 -6.54 -1.81 1.23
N GLY A 131 -7.64 -1.78 0.48
CA GLY A 131 -8.27 -2.97 -0.09
C GLY A 131 -7.31 -3.74 -1.00
N LEU A 132 -6.64 -3.03 -1.92
CA LEU A 132 -5.62 -3.62 -2.78
C LEU A 132 -4.46 -4.22 -1.98
N GLN A 133 -3.93 -3.48 -1.00
CA GLN A 133 -2.79 -3.93 -0.21
C GLN A 133 -3.12 -5.20 0.59
N VAL A 134 -4.31 -5.27 1.19
CA VAL A 134 -4.76 -6.44 1.93
C VAL A 134 -4.91 -7.65 1.01
N VAL A 135 -5.57 -7.49 -0.15
CA VAL A 135 -5.72 -8.59 -1.11
C VAL A 135 -4.35 -9.07 -1.59
N LYS A 136 -3.46 -8.13 -1.96
CA LYS A 136 -2.10 -8.47 -2.40
C LYS A 136 -1.34 -9.23 -1.31
N ALA A 137 -1.38 -8.77 -0.07
CA ALA A 137 -0.73 -9.44 1.06
C ALA A 137 -1.25 -10.87 1.27
N ILE A 138 -2.57 -11.07 1.19
CA ILE A 138 -3.17 -12.42 1.29
C ILE A 138 -2.70 -13.31 0.14
N MET A 139 -2.70 -12.81 -1.10
CA MET A 139 -2.23 -13.57 -2.27
C MET A 139 -0.76 -13.95 -2.12
N THR A 140 0.08 -13.02 -1.67
CA THR A 140 1.50 -13.29 -1.37
C THR A 140 1.63 -14.38 -0.31
N LEU A 141 0.87 -14.32 0.79
CA LEU A 141 0.91 -15.38 1.81
C LEU A 141 0.52 -16.74 1.24
N ILE A 142 -0.57 -16.82 0.47
CA ILE A 142 -1.03 -18.06 -0.16
C ILE A 142 0.04 -18.63 -1.10
N ALA A 143 0.71 -17.77 -1.87
CA ALA A 143 1.72 -18.18 -2.83
C ALA A 143 3.04 -18.61 -2.17
N PHE A 144 3.49 -17.89 -1.14
CA PHE A 144 4.81 -18.10 -0.55
C PHE A 144 4.83 -19.06 0.64
N ILE A 145 3.71 -19.30 1.33
CA ILE A 145 3.65 -20.30 2.41
C ILE A 145 4.04 -21.70 1.91
N PRO A 146 3.49 -22.24 0.79
CA PRO A 146 3.88 -23.55 0.28
C PRO A 146 5.37 -23.62 -0.11
N ILE A 147 5.89 -22.55 -0.72
CA ILE A 147 7.30 -22.46 -1.13
C ILE A 147 8.20 -22.51 0.10
N LEU A 148 7.90 -21.70 1.12
CA LEU A 148 8.64 -21.69 2.38
C LEU A 148 8.55 -23.04 3.10
N TRP A 149 7.38 -23.68 3.08
CA TRP A 149 7.19 -24.99 3.67
C TRP A 149 8.05 -26.06 2.98
N ALA A 150 8.11 -26.05 1.65
CA ALA A 150 8.94 -26.96 0.87
C ALA A 150 10.44 -26.73 1.13
N LEU A 151 10.88 -25.47 1.23
CA LEU A 151 12.26 -25.13 1.55
C LEU A 151 12.65 -25.47 2.99
N SER A 152 11.67 -25.50 3.89
CA SER A 152 11.89 -25.80 5.31
C SER A 152 12.45 -27.19 5.56
N SER A 153 12.25 -28.15 4.65
CA SER A 153 12.78 -29.52 4.77
C SER A 153 14.30 -29.59 4.63
N ASN A 154 14.91 -28.59 3.99
CA ASN A 154 16.37 -28.53 3.79
C ASN A 154 17.09 -27.83 4.97
N VAL A 155 16.37 -27.45 6.02
CA VAL A 155 16.95 -26.74 7.18
C VAL A 155 17.62 -27.75 8.12
N THR A 156 18.95 -27.69 8.20
CA THR A 156 19.77 -28.61 9.02
C THR A 156 20.03 -28.13 10.44
N VAL A 157 19.49 -26.96 10.84
CA VAL A 157 19.69 -26.38 12.18
C VAL A 157 19.04 -27.26 13.25
N SER A 158 19.81 -27.72 14.23
CA SER A 158 19.40 -28.74 15.22
C SER A 158 18.10 -28.43 15.97
N PHE A 159 17.78 -27.15 16.22
CA PHE A 159 16.53 -26.73 16.87
C PHE A 159 15.33 -26.64 15.90
N LEU A 160 15.57 -26.41 14.61
CA LEU A 160 14.53 -26.15 13.60
C LEU A 160 14.29 -27.35 12.65
N ASN A 161 15.20 -28.33 12.62
CA ASN A 161 15.12 -29.51 11.76
C ASN A 161 13.93 -30.43 12.15
N ASN A 162 13.61 -30.52 13.44
CA ASN A 162 12.51 -31.37 13.93
C ASN A 162 11.12 -30.76 13.76
N VAL A 163 11.02 -29.50 13.32
CA VAL A 163 9.75 -28.77 13.17
C VAL A 163 9.41 -28.66 11.69
N SER A 164 8.34 -29.34 11.27
CA SER A 164 7.82 -29.19 9.90
C SER A 164 7.36 -27.75 9.65
N GLY A 165 7.84 -27.16 8.55
CA GLY A 165 7.53 -25.76 8.21
C GLY A 165 8.21 -24.74 9.14
N SER A 166 9.33 -25.09 9.78
CA SER A 166 10.11 -24.20 10.66
C SER A 166 10.33 -22.79 10.09
N LEU A 167 10.61 -22.65 8.79
CA LEU A 167 10.76 -21.32 8.16
C LEU A 167 9.50 -20.47 8.22
N VAL A 168 8.31 -21.06 8.09
CA VAL A 168 7.03 -20.35 8.18
C VAL A 168 6.82 -19.82 9.59
N TRP A 169 7.11 -20.65 10.60
CA TRP A 169 7.00 -20.25 12.00
C TRP A 169 7.98 -19.14 12.36
N VAL A 170 9.23 -19.24 11.90
CA VAL A 170 10.24 -18.20 12.10
C VAL A 170 9.79 -16.88 11.45
N ALA A 171 9.33 -16.93 10.20
CA ALA A 171 8.83 -15.74 9.49
C ALA A 171 7.63 -15.12 10.21
N LEU A 172 6.71 -15.94 10.73
CA LEU A 172 5.54 -15.49 11.48
C LEU A 172 5.93 -14.79 12.79
N VAL A 173 6.82 -15.40 13.58
CA VAL A 173 7.31 -14.83 14.85
C VAL A 173 8.03 -13.52 14.59
N LEU A 174 8.90 -13.45 13.59
CA LEU A 174 9.60 -12.22 13.22
C LEU A 174 8.64 -11.13 12.75
N SER A 175 7.60 -11.50 11.99
CA SER A 175 6.60 -10.56 11.49
C SER A 175 5.75 -9.98 12.63
N ILE A 176 5.26 -10.83 13.54
CA ILE A 176 4.52 -10.39 14.74
C ILE A 176 5.42 -9.54 15.64
N GLY A 177 6.66 -9.96 15.86
CA GLY A 177 7.65 -9.19 16.62
C GLY A 177 7.89 -7.81 16.01
N GLY A 178 8.05 -7.72 14.69
CA GLY A 178 8.18 -6.45 13.98
C GLY A 178 6.96 -5.54 14.14
N ILE A 179 5.75 -6.10 14.08
CA ILE A 179 4.50 -5.36 14.33
C ILE A 179 4.47 -4.82 15.76
N LEU A 180 4.81 -5.65 16.76
CA LEU A 180 4.80 -5.23 18.17
C LEU A 180 5.82 -4.12 18.44
N ILE A 181 7.03 -4.24 17.90
CA ILE A 181 8.07 -3.21 18.02
C ILE A 181 7.61 -1.91 17.33
N SER A 182 7.10 -2.02 16.11
CA SER A 182 6.60 -0.87 15.35
C SER A 182 5.44 -0.18 16.07
N TRP A 183 4.52 -0.95 16.65
CA TRP A 183 3.41 -0.41 17.44
C TRP A 183 3.88 0.27 18.73
N PHE A 184 4.82 -0.35 19.44
CA PHE A 184 5.39 0.20 20.67
C PHE A 184 6.10 1.54 20.44
N VAL A 185 6.88 1.66 19.35
CA VAL A 185 7.50 2.94 18.97
C VAL A 185 6.44 3.92 18.46
N GLY A 186 5.48 3.42 17.67
CA GLY A 186 4.44 4.22 17.03
C GLY A 186 3.45 4.89 17.99
N ILE A 187 3.20 4.31 19.17
CA ILE A 187 2.23 4.86 20.13
C ILE A 187 2.57 6.29 20.59
N LYS A 188 3.85 6.68 20.55
CA LYS A 188 4.31 8.02 20.93
C LYS A 188 4.24 9.04 19.80
N LEU A 189 4.21 8.59 18.53
CA LEU A 189 4.24 9.49 17.37
C LEU A 189 3.05 10.45 17.32
N PRO A 190 1.79 10.05 17.58
CA PRO A 190 0.66 10.98 17.56
C PRO A 190 0.80 12.13 18.57
N GLY A 191 1.37 11.85 19.75
CA GLY A 191 1.62 12.87 20.76
C GLY A 191 2.69 13.88 20.33
N LEU A 192 3.76 13.39 19.70
CA LEU A 192 4.82 14.24 19.13
C LEU A 192 4.30 15.08 17.96
N GLU A 193 3.51 14.47 17.07
CA GLU A 193 2.90 15.13 15.92
C GLU A 193 1.94 16.24 16.36
N TYR A 194 1.14 16.00 17.39
CA TYR A 194 0.28 17.02 17.98
C TYR A 194 1.08 18.18 18.58
N ASN A 195 2.19 17.91 19.25
CA ASN A 195 3.08 18.95 19.76
C ASN A 195 3.72 19.75 18.62
N ASN A 196 4.17 19.09 17.55
CA ASN A 196 4.67 19.77 16.35
C ASN A 196 3.61 20.69 15.72
N GLN A 197 2.36 20.22 15.59
CA GLN A 197 1.26 21.03 15.06
C GLN A 197 0.93 22.23 15.95
N LYS A 198 1.03 22.10 17.28
CA LYS A 198 0.88 23.23 18.22
C LYS A 198 1.97 24.28 18.01
N VAL A 199 3.22 23.83 17.91
CA VAL A 199 4.38 24.70 17.68
C VAL A 199 4.24 25.42 16.33
N GLU A 200 3.87 24.69 15.28
CA GLU A 200 3.66 25.26 13.96
C GLU A 200 2.49 26.26 13.94
N ALA A 201 1.40 25.98 14.65
CA ALA A 201 0.27 26.89 14.77
C ALA A 201 0.66 28.17 15.53
N ALA A 202 1.42 28.06 16.62
CA ALA A 202 1.95 29.22 17.35
C ALA A 202 2.90 30.04 16.48
N PHE A 203 3.78 29.38 15.72
CA PHE A 203 4.68 30.03 14.78
C PHE A 203 3.91 30.76 13.65
N ARG A 204 2.90 30.13 13.05
CA ARG A 204 2.03 30.78 12.04
C ARG A 204 1.34 32.02 12.61
N LYS A 205 0.90 31.97 13.87
CA LYS A 205 0.27 33.09 14.55
C LYS A 205 1.24 34.27 14.74
N GLU A 206 2.46 34.01 15.17
CA GLU A 206 3.52 35.02 15.26
C GLU A 206 3.85 35.66 13.91
N LEU A 207 3.88 34.86 12.83
CA LEU A 207 4.09 35.38 11.48
C LEU A 207 2.97 36.31 11.02
N VAL A 208 1.70 35.98 11.30
CA VAL A 208 0.56 36.85 10.99
C VAL A 208 0.65 38.17 11.75
N TYR A 209 1.02 38.15 13.03
CA TYR A 209 1.29 39.39 13.77
C TYR A 209 2.49 40.18 13.22
N GLY A 210 3.48 39.47 12.67
CA GLY A 210 4.57 40.07 11.90
C GLY A 210 4.14 40.74 10.60
N GLU A 211 3.09 40.26 9.93
CA GLU A 211 2.55 40.92 8.74
C GLU A 211 1.97 42.29 9.08
N ASP A 212 1.29 42.40 10.23
CA ASP A 212 0.68 43.64 10.72
C ASP A 212 1.70 44.59 11.37
N ASP A 213 2.70 44.08 12.11
CA ASP A 213 3.77 44.88 12.72
C ASP A 213 5.13 44.17 12.73
N ARG A 214 5.90 44.43 11.65
CA ARG A 214 7.23 43.86 11.39
C ARG A 214 8.34 44.31 12.36
N LYS A 215 8.11 45.32 13.21
CA LYS A 215 9.13 45.83 14.13
C LYS A 215 9.07 45.16 15.50
N ASN A 216 7.87 44.81 15.95
CA ASN A 216 7.64 44.27 17.29
C ASN A 216 7.46 42.74 17.32
N TYR A 217 7.00 42.13 16.22
CA TYR A 217 6.77 40.68 16.12
C TYR A 217 7.84 40.00 15.25
N VAL A 218 7.93 38.66 15.33
CA VAL A 218 8.94 37.84 14.60
C VAL A 218 10.38 38.10 15.08
N GLN A 219 10.57 38.35 16.37
CA GLN A 219 11.90 38.42 16.95
C GLN A 219 12.50 37.01 17.09
N ALA A 220 13.75 36.84 16.67
CA ALA A 220 14.49 35.57 16.75
C ALA A 220 14.38 34.84 18.11
N PRO A 221 14.51 35.50 19.29
CA PRO A 221 14.38 34.81 20.57
C PRO A 221 12.98 34.25 20.86
N THR A 222 11.91 34.93 20.42
CA THR A 222 10.52 34.49 20.65
C THR A 222 10.19 33.25 19.82
N ILE A 223 10.70 33.19 18.59
CA ILE A 223 10.51 32.04 17.69
C ILE A 223 11.29 30.82 18.19
N LEU A 224 12.50 31.01 18.69
CA LEU A 224 13.33 29.92 19.23
C LEU A 224 12.76 29.29 20.49
N GLN A 225 11.91 29.98 21.25
CA GLN A 225 11.22 29.43 22.43
C GLN A 225 10.05 28.50 22.07
N LEU A 226 9.62 28.50 20.81
CA LEU A 226 8.52 27.63 20.35
C LEU A 226 9.00 26.21 20.02
N PHE A 227 10.29 26.00 19.78
CA PHE A 227 10.89 24.72 19.38
C PHE A 227 11.65 24.06 20.54
#